data_AF-A0A8T1XYU1-F1
#
_entry.id   AF-A0A8T1XYU1-F1
#
_cell.length_a   1.000
_cell.length_b   1.000
_cell.length_c   1.000
_cell.angle_alpha   90.00
_cell.angle_beta   90.00
_cell.angle_gamma   90.00
#
_symmetry.space_group_name_H-M   'P 1'
#
loop_
_entity.id
_entity.type
_entity.pdbx_description
1 polymer ?
#
loop_
_entity_poly.entity_id
_entity_poly.type
_entity_poly.pdbx_seq_one_letter_code
_entity_poly.pdbx_strand_id
1 'polypeptide(L)'
;MKFMKLGSKPDSFQSEGDNVRYVSSELATDVIVIIGDVKFYLHKFPLLSKSARLQKLITTSTSSSNEENQIHHHEDEIEIAEIPGGPASFEICAKFCYGMTVTLNAYNVVAARCAAEFLEMYETVEKGNLVYKIEVFLNSSILQSWKDSIIVLQTTRALSPYSEEMKLTGRCLDSIASRASIDTSKVEWSYTYSKKKNLDNGMRKPQAVPRDWWVEDLCDLHIDLYKRAIATIEARGNVSADVIGEALHAYAIKRIPGFSKSSSVQITDFAKYRALADSIIELIPDEKRSVSSSFLTKLLRASIFLGCDEVTGLQNRVGERLDEANLGDVLLYDVDLMQSLVEVFLKSRDPREDDLTAKASVAKLVDGYLAEKSRDSDNLSLQKFLSLAEMVSSFPRQSHDGVYRAIDMFLKEHPEMNKSEKKRMCRLMDCRKLSAEACAHAVQNERLPMRVVVQVLFFEQVRANNNGSSSTGNSTPEVIPASRSTNTTDQEDTECWDTEDIKALRGELANLRLAKNQQENNNKGKLVKGGGLGVSRVFSKLWSGKERSGDMMSSSGTSSPGSVNDDSKSSSSTSKKH
;
A
#
# COMPACT_ATOMS: atom_id res chain seq x y z
N MET A 1 24.84 25.78 0.04
CA MET A 1 25.26 25.83 1.45
C MET A 1 25.68 27.23 1.81
N LYS A 2 25.02 27.84 2.79
CA LYS A 2 25.45 29.10 3.41
C LYS A 2 26.57 28.84 4.43
N PHE A 3 27.47 29.80 4.62
CA PHE A 3 28.48 29.79 5.67
C PHE A 3 28.65 31.20 6.25
N MET A 4 29.13 31.29 7.49
CA MET A 4 29.56 32.53 8.14
C MET A 4 31.01 32.37 8.57
N LYS A 5 31.85 33.34 8.20
CA LYS A 5 33.21 33.47 8.75
C LYS A 5 33.19 34.44 9.94
N LEU A 6 33.68 33.98 11.08
CA LEU A 6 33.94 34.78 12.28
C LEU A 6 35.46 34.97 12.45
N GLY A 7 35.83 36.01 13.19
CA GLY A 7 37.22 36.37 13.45
C GLY A 7 37.97 36.97 12.25
N SER A 8 39.17 37.47 12.52
CA SER A 8 40.03 38.15 11.52
C SER A 8 41.50 37.71 11.57
N LYS A 9 41.96 37.17 12.70
CA LYS A 9 43.30 36.57 12.80
C LYS A 9 43.37 35.28 11.96
N PRO A 10 44.57 34.85 11.53
CA PRO A 10 44.76 33.47 11.07
C PRO A 10 44.38 32.47 12.17
N ASP A 11 44.18 31.21 11.78
CA ASP A 11 44.13 30.12 12.75
C ASP A 11 45.55 29.82 13.22
N SER A 12 45.78 29.81 14.53
CA SER A 12 47.07 29.49 15.14
C SER A 12 46.98 28.36 16.17
N PHE A 13 45.85 27.62 16.20
CA PHE A 13 45.83 26.31 16.85
C PHE A 13 46.73 25.33 16.10
N GLN A 14 47.43 24.51 16.87
CA GLN A 14 48.18 23.35 16.43
C GLN A 14 47.70 22.12 17.20
N SER A 15 47.97 20.93 16.68
CA SER A 15 47.69 19.64 17.33
C SER A 15 48.97 18.82 17.43
N GLU A 16 49.21 18.24 18.60
CA GLU A 16 50.31 17.32 18.87
C GLU A 16 49.72 15.94 19.16
N GLY A 17 49.84 15.03 18.18
CA GLY A 17 49.01 13.83 18.14
C GLY A 17 47.51 14.16 18.06
N ASP A 18 46.68 13.22 18.49
CA ASP A 18 45.21 13.36 18.45
C ASP A 18 44.64 14.13 19.67
N ASN A 19 45.37 14.09 20.80
CA ASN A 19 44.89 14.41 22.14
C ASN A 19 45.44 15.70 22.76
N VAL A 20 46.43 16.36 22.15
CA VAL A 20 46.94 17.66 22.63
C VAL A 20 46.68 18.73 21.58
N ARG A 21 46.10 19.86 21.99
CA ARG A 21 45.96 21.06 21.16
C ARG A 21 46.45 22.28 21.90
N TYR A 22 47.13 23.17 21.20
CA TYR A 22 47.73 24.37 21.78
C TYR A 22 47.65 25.54 20.82
N VAL A 23 47.69 26.76 21.35
CA VAL A 23 47.79 27.98 20.53
C VAL A 23 49.24 28.37 20.37
N SER A 24 49.75 28.32 19.14
CA SER A 24 51.09 28.79 18.80
C SER A 24 51.22 30.29 19.11
N SER A 25 52.04 30.63 20.10
CA SER A 25 52.21 31.98 20.65
C SER A 25 53.58 32.11 21.31
N GLU A 26 54.07 33.35 21.45
CA GLU A 26 55.25 33.68 22.27
C GLU A 26 54.90 33.72 23.78
N LEU A 27 53.61 33.71 24.12
CA LEU A 27 53.11 33.65 25.49
C LEU A 27 53.02 32.20 25.97
N ALA A 28 53.64 31.91 27.12
CA ALA A 28 53.44 30.64 27.84
C ALA A 28 51.96 30.40 28.15
N THR A 29 51.57 29.12 28.21
CA THR A 29 50.27 28.69 28.71
C THR A 29 50.12 29.08 30.18
N ASP A 30 48.92 29.52 30.56
CA ASP A 30 48.54 29.77 31.96
C ASP A 30 47.28 29.00 32.38
N VAL A 31 46.59 28.34 31.43
CA VAL A 31 45.42 27.49 31.67
C VAL A 31 45.40 26.28 30.72
N ILE A 32 45.16 25.09 31.28
CA ILE A 32 44.91 23.85 30.54
C ILE A 32 43.43 23.50 30.69
N VAL A 33 42.71 23.29 29.59
CA VAL A 33 41.33 22.79 29.62
C VAL A 33 41.29 21.36 29.12
N ILE A 34 40.83 20.44 29.97
CA ILE A 34 40.75 19.00 29.69
C ILE A 34 39.30 18.66 29.36
N ILE A 35 39.06 18.02 28.21
CA ILE A 35 37.72 17.67 27.72
C ILE A 35 37.74 16.22 27.22
N GLY A 36 37.22 15.31 28.04
CA GLY A 36 37.43 13.88 27.84
C GLY A 36 38.92 13.55 27.84
N ASP A 37 39.41 13.01 26.73
CA ASP A 37 40.81 12.64 26.53
C ASP A 37 41.67 13.74 25.86
N VAL A 38 41.09 14.89 25.49
CA VAL A 38 41.80 15.99 24.81
C VAL A 38 42.18 17.11 25.77
N LYS A 39 43.48 17.45 25.84
CA LYS A 39 44.01 18.63 26.56
C LYS A 39 44.19 19.82 25.63
N PHE A 40 43.70 20.98 26.06
CA PHE A 40 43.83 22.27 25.39
C PHE A 40 44.72 23.23 26.20
N TYR A 41 45.93 23.51 25.71
CA TYR A 41 46.90 24.42 26.32
C TYR A 41 46.65 25.85 25.81
N LEU A 42 46.13 26.72 26.68
CA LEU A 42 45.50 28.00 26.31
C LEU A 42 45.95 29.16 27.20
N HIS A 43 45.32 30.32 27.00
CA HIS A 43 45.58 31.59 27.68
C HIS A 43 44.31 32.11 28.34
N LYS A 44 44.36 32.48 29.63
CA LYS A 44 43.20 32.91 30.42
C LYS A 44 42.52 34.13 29.80
N PHE A 45 43.28 35.18 29.47
CA PHE A 45 42.70 36.48 29.05
C PHE A 45 41.73 36.37 27.84
N PRO A 46 42.08 35.72 26.70
CA PRO A 46 41.13 35.49 25.62
C PRO A 46 39.85 34.76 26.06
N LEU A 47 39.97 33.66 26.80
CA LEU A 47 38.83 32.83 27.21
C LEU A 47 37.92 33.55 28.20
N LEU A 48 38.51 34.12 29.25
CA LEU A 48 37.81 34.82 30.31
C LEU A 48 37.11 36.09 29.82
N SER A 49 37.59 36.72 28.75
CA SER A 49 36.91 37.87 28.15
C SER A 49 35.54 37.54 27.53
N LYS A 50 35.22 36.26 27.30
CA LYS A 50 34.03 35.84 26.52
C LYS A 50 33.15 34.75 27.14
N SER A 51 33.65 33.99 28.11
CA SER A 51 32.92 32.88 28.74
C SER A 51 32.77 33.11 30.25
N ALA A 52 31.53 33.40 30.69
CA ALA A 52 31.22 33.53 32.11
C ALA A 52 31.36 32.18 32.86
N ARG A 53 31.21 31.04 32.17
CA ARG A 53 31.47 29.73 32.80
C ARG A 53 32.95 29.48 33.05
N LEU A 54 33.84 29.81 32.11
CA LEU A 54 35.28 29.67 32.32
C LEU A 54 35.79 30.63 33.40
N GLN A 55 35.22 31.83 33.54
CA GLN A 55 35.46 32.72 34.70
C GLN A 55 35.15 32.02 36.04
N LYS A 56 33.95 31.42 36.16
CA LYS A 56 33.54 30.70 37.37
C LYS A 56 34.47 29.52 37.67
N LEU A 57 34.76 28.68 36.67
CA LEU A 57 35.59 27.49 36.84
C LEU A 57 37.02 27.85 37.29
N ILE A 58 37.69 28.80 36.63
CA ILE A 58 39.04 29.27 37.01
C ILE A 58 39.05 29.82 38.45
N THR A 59 38.05 30.62 38.82
CA THR A 59 37.94 31.21 40.17
C THR A 59 37.68 30.13 41.25
N THR A 60 37.03 29.02 40.90
CA THR A 60 36.76 27.90 41.82
C THR A 60 38.01 27.01 41.98
N SER A 61 38.74 26.73 40.90
CA SER A 61 40.00 25.96 40.95
C SER A 61 41.09 26.69 41.74
N THR A 62 41.20 28.00 41.60
CA THR A 62 42.18 28.84 42.33
C THR A 62 41.81 29.13 43.78
N SER A 63 40.60 28.80 44.24
CA SER A 63 40.20 28.92 45.65
C SER A 63 40.35 27.61 46.43
N SER A 64 40.13 26.46 45.79
CA SER A 64 40.29 25.12 46.39
C SER A 64 41.76 24.65 46.52
N SER A 65 42.68 25.22 45.75
CA SER A 65 44.11 24.83 45.70
C SER A 65 44.99 25.43 46.82
N ASN A 66 44.42 26.11 47.81
CA ASN A 66 45.18 26.87 48.81
C ASN A 66 45.56 26.09 50.09
N GLU A 67 45.22 24.80 50.19
CA GLU A 67 45.57 23.97 51.35
C GLU A 67 46.66 22.91 51.02
N GLU A 68 47.81 23.10 51.68
CA GLU A 68 48.88 22.13 51.97
C GLU A 68 49.94 21.69 50.94
N ASN A 69 49.86 21.95 49.62
CA ASN A 69 50.97 21.58 48.70
C ASN A 69 51.39 22.64 47.68
N GLN A 70 52.27 23.56 48.11
CA GLN A 70 53.12 24.33 47.20
C GLN A 70 54.39 23.55 46.84
N ILE A 71 54.54 23.18 45.57
CA ILE A 71 55.76 23.14 44.72
C ILE A 71 55.42 22.29 43.49
N HIS A 72 54.87 22.95 42.44
CA HIS A 72 55.14 22.74 41.00
C HIS A 72 54.08 23.46 40.13
N HIS A 73 54.55 24.28 39.18
CA HIS A 73 53.86 24.74 37.96
C HIS A 73 52.40 25.23 38.01
N HIS A 74 52.19 26.42 38.60
CA HIS A 74 51.71 27.67 37.98
C HIS A 74 50.58 27.73 36.89
N GLU A 75 50.03 26.62 36.40
CA GLU A 75 49.01 26.56 35.34
C GLU A 75 47.67 26.06 35.91
N ASP A 76 46.56 26.73 35.59
CA ASP A 76 45.23 26.31 36.07
C ASP A 76 44.73 25.15 35.20
N GLU A 77 44.70 23.92 35.71
CA GLU A 77 43.97 22.82 35.04
C GLU A 77 42.45 22.94 35.32
N ILE A 78 41.64 22.88 34.26
CA ILE A 78 40.18 22.82 34.31
C ILE A 78 39.72 21.52 33.65
N GLU A 79 39.06 20.64 34.39
CA GLU A 79 38.38 19.48 33.82
C GLU A 79 36.92 19.80 33.47
N ILE A 80 36.54 19.53 32.21
CA ILE A 80 35.16 19.62 31.72
C ILE A 80 34.76 18.23 31.23
N ALA A 81 34.13 17.44 32.10
CA ALA A 81 33.79 16.04 31.86
C ALA A 81 33.08 15.80 30.52
N GLU A 82 32.07 16.63 30.20
CA GLU A 82 31.42 16.65 28.88
C GLU A 82 31.12 18.09 28.44
N ILE A 83 31.21 18.34 27.13
CA ILE A 83 30.70 19.55 26.47
C ILE A 83 29.86 19.14 25.25
N PRO A 84 28.72 19.80 24.98
CA PRO A 84 27.90 19.48 23.81
C PRO A 84 28.69 19.59 22.49
N GLY A 85 28.73 18.51 21.72
CA GLY A 85 29.51 18.44 20.48
C GLY A 85 31.01 18.24 20.67
N GLY A 86 31.46 17.94 21.90
CA GLY A 86 32.82 17.47 22.22
C GLY A 86 33.95 18.47 21.98
N PRO A 87 35.22 18.00 22.05
CA PRO A 87 36.42 18.82 21.92
C PRO A 87 36.45 19.73 20.67
N ALA A 88 35.96 19.25 19.53
CA ALA A 88 35.88 20.05 18.29
C ALA A 88 34.94 21.27 18.41
N SER A 89 33.90 21.18 19.23
CA SER A 89 32.97 22.29 19.45
C SER A 89 33.50 23.28 20.48
N PHE A 90 34.26 22.81 21.48
CA PHE A 90 35.05 23.68 22.34
C PHE A 90 36.11 24.46 21.55
N GLU A 91 36.83 23.81 20.63
CA GLU A 91 37.85 24.45 19.79
C GLU A 91 37.27 25.59 18.96
N ILE A 92 36.06 25.43 18.40
CA ILE A 92 35.31 26.50 17.72
C ILE A 92 35.07 27.70 18.65
N CYS A 93 34.67 27.45 19.90
CA CYS A 93 34.47 28.50 20.91
C CYS A 93 35.80 29.16 21.30
N ALA A 94 36.87 28.39 21.53
CA ALA A 94 38.19 28.91 21.87
C ALA A 94 38.78 29.77 20.73
N LYS A 95 38.70 29.33 19.47
CA LYS A 95 39.12 30.13 18.31
C LYS A 95 38.37 31.47 18.22
N PHE A 96 37.07 31.49 18.55
CA PHE A 96 36.31 32.74 18.67
C PHE A 96 36.82 33.65 19.81
N CYS A 97 37.14 33.08 20.98
CA CYS A 97 37.74 33.83 22.11
C CYS A 97 39.03 34.56 21.72
N TYR A 98 39.91 33.91 20.96
CA TYR A 98 41.16 34.51 20.47
C TYR A 98 40.96 35.48 19.30
N GLY A 99 39.79 35.50 18.66
CA GLY A 99 39.51 36.27 17.43
C GLY A 99 40.08 35.64 16.15
N MET A 100 40.40 34.34 16.18
CA MET A 100 40.85 33.56 15.03
C MET A 100 39.73 33.31 14.03
N THR A 101 40.11 33.02 12.79
CA THR A 101 39.18 32.61 11.74
C THR A 101 38.43 31.34 12.13
N VAL A 102 37.10 31.41 12.17
CA VAL A 102 36.18 30.27 12.37
C VAL A 102 35.14 30.27 11.26
N THR A 103 34.88 29.11 10.64
CA THR A 103 33.83 28.97 9.61
C THR A 103 32.69 28.12 10.12
N LEU A 104 31.51 28.73 10.26
CA LEU A 104 30.26 28.05 10.62
C LEU A 104 29.41 27.78 9.38
N ASN A 105 28.81 26.59 9.32
CA ASN A 105 27.97 26.08 8.25
C ASN A 105 26.93 25.10 8.81
N ALA A 106 26.08 24.54 7.94
CA ALA A 106 24.98 23.67 8.34
C ALA A 106 25.39 22.41 9.16
N TYR A 107 26.63 21.91 9.03
CA TYR A 107 27.09 20.72 9.74
C TYR A 107 27.61 21.00 11.16
N ASN A 108 28.17 22.18 11.42
CA ASN A 108 28.80 22.50 12.72
C ASN A 108 28.07 23.59 13.53
N VAL A 109 27.12 24.32 12.93
CA VAL A 109 26.42 25.44 13.59
C VAL A 109 25.64 25.01 14.84
N VAL A 110 25.03 23.81 14.86
CA VAL A 110 24.30 23.31 16.04
C VAL A 110 25.27 22.97 17.17
N ALA A 111 26.35 22.25 16.88
CA ALA A 111 27.36 21.88 17.87
C ALA A 111 28.03 23.12 18.49
N ALA A 112 28.39 24.09 17.65
CA ALA A 112 28.87 25.40 18.09
C ALA A 112 27.83 26.18 18.92
N ARG A 113 26.54 26.09 18.57
CA ARG A 113 25.43 26.73 19.31
C ARG A 113 25.28 26.13 20.71
N CYS A 114 25.36 24.80 20.83
CA CYS A 114 25.27 24.09 22.10
C CYS A 114 26.50 24.35 23.00
N ALA A 115 27.71 24.30 22.44
CA ALA A 115 28.94 24.61 23.19
C ALA A 115 28.98 26.08 23.66
N ALA A 116 28.56 27.03 22.81
CA ALA A 116 28.48 28.44 23.19
C ALA A 116 27.43 28.73 24.29
N GLU A 117 26.32 27.99 24.31
CA GLU A 117 25.35 28.02 25.42
C GLU A 117 25.98 27.46 26.71
N PHE A 118 26.57 26.27 26.64
CA PHE A 118 27.20 25.59 27.77
C PHE A 118 28.30 26.43 28.42
N LEU A 119 29.07 27.18 27.62
CA LEU A 119 30.14 28.07 28.06
C LEU A 119 29.65 29.48 28.46
N GLU A 120 28.34 29.74 28.46
CA GLU A 120 27.73 31.03 28.79
C GLU A 120 28.25 32.20 27.93
N MET A 121 28.41 31.99 26.62
CA MET A 121 28.98 32.97 25.68
C MET A 121 27.93 33.97 25.16
N TYR A 122 27.31 34.69 26.11
CA TYR A 122 26.20 35.62 25.89
C TYR A 122 26.64 37.07 25.65
N GLU A 123 25.73 37.90 25.11
CA GLU A 123 25.98 39.34 24.91
C GLU A 123 26.17 40.16 26.20
N THR A 124 25.73 39.62 27.33
CA THR A 124 25.98 40.18 28.67
C THR A 124 27.45 40.07 29.10
N VAL A 125 28.25 39.24 28.43
CA VAL A 125 29.69 39.07 28.68
C VAL A 125 30.53 39.89 27.70
N GLU A 126 30.24 39.78 26.39
CA GLU A 126 30.83 40.61 25.33
C GLU A 126 29.74 41.04 24.35
N LYS A 127 29.68 42.32 23.97
CA LYS A 127 28.70 42.77 22.96
C LYS A 127 28.90 42.02 21.63
N GLY A 128 27.88 41.34 21.15
CA GLY A 128 27.95 40.48 19.98
C GLY A 128 28.76 39.19 20.18
N ASN A 129 28.71 38.57 21.37
CA ASN A 129 29.35 37.28 21.65
C ASN A 129 28.82 36.14 20.75
N LEU A 130 29.45 34.96 20.86
CA LEU A 130 29.26 33.83 19.94
C LEU A 130 27.80 33.36 19.82
N VAL A 131 27.05 33.25 20.94
CA VAL A 131 25.63 32.84 20.92
C VAL A 131 24.80 33.75 20.00
N TYR A 132 24.95 35.07 20.14
CA TYR A 132 24.21 36.03 19.32
C TYR A 132 24.59 35.95 17.83
N LYS A 133 25.89 35.85 17.50
CA LYS A 133 26.31 35.74 16.09
C LYS A 133 25.77 34.46 15.44
N ILE A 134 25.74 33.35 16.19
CA ILE A 134 25.14 32.09 15.71
C ILE A 134 23.63 32.25 15.51
N GLU A 135 22.91 32.87 16.45
CA GLU A 135 21.46 33.11 16.29
C GLU A 135 21.14 34.01 15.10
N VAL A 136 21.93 35.07 14.85
CA VAL A 136 21.78 35.89 13.64
C VAL A 136 22.00 35.07 12.37
N PHE A 137 23.02 34.20 12.33
CA PHE A 137 23.28 33.33 11.17
C PHE A 137 22.20 32.26 10.97
N LEU A 138 21.71 31.65 12.05
CA LEU A 138 20.61 30.69 12.01
C LEU A 138 19.36 31.31 11.39
N ASN A 139 18.91 32.46 11.91
CA ASN A 139 17.66 33.10 11.48
C ASN A 139 17.75 33.75 10.09
N SER A 140 18.89 34.36 9.74
CA SER A 140 19.06 35.10 8.48
C SER A 140 19.48 34.25 7.28
N SER A 141 20.17 33.12 7.50
CA SER A 141 20.87 32.40 6.44
C SER A 141 20.53 30.91 6.39
N ILE A 142 20.66 30.20 7.51
CA ILE A 142 20.42 28.75 7.56
C ILE A 142 18.93 28.45 7.39
N LEU A 143 18.07 28.99 8.26
CA LEU A 143 16.62 28.78 8.22
C LEU A 143 15.95 29.42 6.98
N GLN A 144 16.73 30.18 6.20
CA GLN A 144 16.35 30.75 4.90
C GLN A 144 16.84 29.92 3.69
N SER A 145 17.37 28.72 3.91
CA SER A 145 17.96 27.87 2.88
C SER A 145 17.46 26.43 3.03
N TRP A 146 16.64 25.96 2.08
CA TRP A 146 15.97 24.65 2.10
C TRP A 146 16.89 23.49 2.54
N LYS A 147 18.02 23.32 1.85
CA LYS A 147 18.95 22.20 2.13
C LYS A 147 19.76 22.42 3.41
N ASP A 148 20.07 23.66 3.78
CA ASP A 148 20.81 23.93 5.01
C ASP A 148 19.93 23.72 6.26
N SER A 149 18.62 24.04 6.20
CA SER A 149 17.64 23.67 7.25
C SER A 149 17.54 22.15 7.46
N ILE A 150 17.55 21.35 6.39
CA ILE A 150 17.49 19.88 6.48
C ILE A 150 18.75 19.29 7.12
N ILE A 151 19.93 19.78 6.70
CA ILE A 151 21.21 19.34 7.29
C ILE A 151 21.27 19.72 8.78
N VAL A 152 20.82 20.93 9.14
CA VAL A 152 20.76 21.34 10.55
C VAL A 152 19.78 20.47 11.35
N LEU A 153 18.58 20.15 10.80
CA LEU A 153 17.65 19.20 11.40
C LEU A 153 18.25 17.79 11.60
N GLN A 154 19.10 17.32 10.68
CA GLN A 154 19.82 16.05 10.84
C GLN A 154 20.84 16.12 11.98
N THR A 155 21.56 17.25 12.14
CA THR A 155 22.58 17.40 13.19
C THR A 155 22.03 17.63 14.60
N THR A 156 20.79 18.13 14.78
CA THR A 156 20.21 18.24 16.14
C THR A 156 20.06 16.89 16.83
N ARG A 157 19.80 15.81 16.08
CA ARG A 157 19.63 14.45 16.65
C ARG A 157 20.83 13.97 17.46
N ALA A 158 22.05 14.36 17.08
CA ALA A 158 23.28 14.00 17.79
C ALA A 158 23.57 14.88 19.04
N LEU A 159 22.72 15.88 19.30
CA LEU A 159 22.88 16.90 20.33
C LEU A 159 21.61 17.06 21.19
N SER A 160 20.73 16.05 21.18
CA SER A 160 19.62 15.92 22.11
C SER A 160 20.17 15.60 23.51
N PRO A 161 19.66 16.20 24.62
CA PRO A 161 18.48 17.07 24.69
C PRO A 161 18.74 18.56 24.37
N TYR A 162 19.99 19.04 24.39
CA TYR A 162 20.34 20.46 24.27
C TYR A 162 19.71 21.17 23.06
N SER A 163 19.59 20.48 21.93
CA SER A 163 18.98 21.00 20.71
C SER A 163 17.45 21.19 20.78
N GLU A 164 16.76 20.43 21.64
CA GLU A 164 15.32 20.58 21.89
C GLU A 164 15.06 21.70 22.92
N GLU A 165 15.89 21.80 23.96
CA GLU A 165 15.83 22.87 24.98
C GLU A 165 15.98 24.26 24.34
N MET A 166 16.98 24.42 23.46
CA MET A 166 17.16 25.63 22.64
C MET A 166 16.18 25.75 21.45
N LYS A 167 15.21 24.82 21.34
CA LYS A 167 14.15 24.78 20.31
C LYS A 167 14.67 24.77 18.86
N LEU A 168 15.91 24.33 18.64
CA LEU A 168 16.55 24.32 17.33
C LEU A 168 15.88 23.33 16.38
N THR A 169 15.53 22.13 16.87
CA THR A 169 14.79 21.13 16.07
C THR A 169 13.44 21.70 15.60
N GLY A 170 12.67 22.31 16.51
CA GLY A 170 11.38 22.95 16.19
C GLY A 170 11.52 24.03 15.11
N ARG A 171 12.46 24.97 15.30
CA ARG A 171 12.74 26.05 14.32
C ARG A 171 13.12 25.53 12.93
N CYS A 172 13.81 24.38 12.84
CA CYS A 172 14.14 23.74 11.57
C CYS A 172 12.92 23.06 10.94
N LEU A 173 12.09 22.38 11.73
CA LEU A 173 10.82 21.79 11.30
C LEU A 173 9.86 22.88 10.76
N ASP A 174 9.74 24.01 11.46
CA ASP A 174 8.97 25.18 11.01
C ASP A 174 9.47 25.77 9.69
N SER A 175 10.80 25.91 9.54
CA SER A 175 11.44 26.38 8.30
C SER A 175 11.17 25.44 7.12
N ILE A 176 11.29 24.13 7.34
CA ILE A 176 11.03 23.08 6.34
C ILE A 176 9.55 23.08 5.96
N ALA A 177 8.65 23.05 6.95
CA ALA A 177 7.21 23.06 6.71
C ALA A 177 6.76 24.33 5.98
N SER A 178 7.22 25.51 6.41
CA SER A 178 6.90 26.77 5.73
C SER A 178 7.43 26.86 4.29
N ARG A 179 8.38 26.00 3.90
CA ARG A 179 8.90 25.90 2.52
C ARG A 179 8.14 24.86 1.72
N ALA A 180 7.89 23.67 2.26
CA ALA A 180 7.07 22.64 1.60
C ALA A 180 5.62 23.13 1.34
N SER A 181 5.09 23.97 2.22
CA SER A 181 3.78 24.65 2.11
C SER A 181 3.72 25.82 1.11
N ILE A 182 4.81 26.19 0.43
CA ILE A 182 4.79 27.33 -0.51
C ILE A 182 4.17 26.95 -1.87
N ASP A 183 3.53 27.91 -2.53
CA ASP A 183 3.11 27.75 -3.92
C ASP A 183 4.30 27.44 -4.83
N THR A 184 4.17 26.40 -5.66
CA THR A 184 5.21 25.90 -6.57
C THR A 184 5.77 26.96 -7.53
N SER A 185 5.02 28.01 -7.85
CA SER A 185 5.51 29.13 -8.67
C SER A 185 6.56 30.02 -7.97
N LYS A 186 6.68 29.91 -6.65
CA LYS A 186 7.59 30.70 -5.79
C LYS A 186 8.83 29.90 -5.33
N VAL A 187 9.01 28.69 -5.83
CA VAL A 187 10.15 27.81 -5.49
C VAL A 187 11.36 28.18 -6.36
N GLU A 188 12.11 29.19 -5.90
CA GLU A 188 13.30 29.71 -6.59
C GLU A 188 14.61 28.99 -6.20
N TRP A 189 14.56 28.03 -5.26
CA TRP A 189 15.73 27.34 -4.71
C TRP A 189 15.95 25.93 -5.28
N SER A 190 17.19 25.44 -5.17
CA SER A 190 17.56 24.09 -5.60
C SER A 190 16.96 22.99 -4.72
N TYR A 191 16.31 22.01 -5.33
CA TYR A 191 15.78 20.79 -4.72
C TYR A 191 16.29 19.54 -5.46
N THR A 192 16.14 18.35 -4.87
CA THR A 192 16.43 17.06 -5.55
C THR A 192 15.14 16.47 -6.11
N TYR A 193 15.15 16.04 -7.38
CA TYR A 193 14.00 15.39 -8.00
C TYR A 193 14.44 14.44 -9.13
N SER A 194 14.47 13.15 -8.82
CA SER A 194 15.03 12.07 -9.64
C SER A 194 13.96 11.22 -10.36
N LYS A 195 12.65 11.56 -10.21
CA LYS A 195 11.55 10.91 -10.95
C LYS A 195 11.84 11.01 -12.46
N LYS A 196 12.15 9.86 -13.09
CA LYS A 196 12.78 9.76 -14.42
C LYS A 196 12.03 10.52 -15.50
N LYS A 197 12.76 11.36 -16.25
CA LYS A 197 12.33 11.82 -17.58
C LYS A 197 12.41 10.66 -18.57
N ASN A 198 11.32 9.91 -18.72
CA ASN A 198 11.14 9.06 -19.89
C ASN A 198 10.93 9.96 -21.11
N LEU A 199 11.92 9.94 -22.00
CA LEU A 199 11.86 10.35 -23.41
C LEU A 199 11.24 11.74 -23.71
N ASP A 200 12.09 12.77 -23.77
CA ASP A 200 12.07 13.64 -24.96
C ASP A 200 13.46 14.24 -25.23
N ASN A 201 13.76 14.50 -26.51
CA ASN A 201 15.06 14.98 -26.97
C ASN A 201 15.13 16.52 -27.01
N GLY A 202 16.28 17.08 -26.61
CA GLY A 202 16.79 18.35 -27.13
C GLY A 202 16.11 19.66 -26.70
N MET A 203 14.92 19.67 -26.10
CA MET A 203 14.19 20.94 -25.81
C MET A 203 13.90 21.14 -24.31
N ARG A 204 14.84 21.74 -23.56
CA ARG A 204 14.64 22.15 -22.16
C ARG A 204 13.72 23.38 -22.04
N LYS A 205 12.40 23.18 -22.18
CA LYS A 205 11.42 24.12 -21.62
C LYS A 205 11.61 24.18 -20.09
N PRO A 206 11.43 25.34 -19.43
CA PRO A 206 11.36 25.40 -17.98
C PRO A 206 10.15 24.59 -17.51
N GLN A 207 10.43 23.46 -16.85
CA GLN A 207 9.39 22.59 -16.33
C GLN A 207 8.87 23.19 -15.03
N ALA A 208 7.54 23.37 -14.93
CA ALA A 208 6.92 23.84 -13.70
C ALA A 208 7.31 22.93 -12.52
N VAL A 209 7.56 23.55 -11.35
CA VAL A 209 8.00 22.84 -10.16
C VAL A 209 6.91 21.83 -9.73
N PRO A 210 7.23 20.53 -9.57
CA PRO A 210 6.26 19.53 -9.13
C PRO A 210 5.72 19.84 -7.73
N ARG A 211 4.50 19.40 -7.39
CA ARG A 211 3.94 19.57 -6.02
C ARG A 211 4.75 18.81 -4.96
N ASP A 212 5.34 17.69 -5.36
CA ASP A 212 6.17 16.78 -4.58
C ASP A 212 7.68 17.12 -4.63
N TRP A 213 8.06 18.33 -5.07
CA TRP A 213 9.45 18.76 -5.26
C TRP A 213 10.36 18.56 -4.03
N TRP A 214 9.79 18.59 -2.83
CA TRP A 214 10.48 18.49 -1.55
C TRP A 214 10.67 17.06 -1.03
N VAL A 215 9.94 16.09 -1.60
CA VAL A 215 9.82 14.73 -1.05
C VAL A 215 11.17 14.01 -0.95
N GLU A 216 11.95 14.03 -2.03
CA GLU A 216 13.19 13.24 -2.11
C GLU A 216 14.27 13.72 -1.13
N ASP A 217 14.37 15.05 -0.94
CA ASP A 217 15.29 15.68 0.03
C ASP A 217 14.93 15.31 1.48
N LEU A 218 13.64 15.17 1.83
CA LEU A 218 13.24 14.75 3.18
C LEU A 218 13.40 13.25 3.44
N CYS A 219 13.51 12.42 2.40
CA CYS A 219 13.62 10.97 2.58
C CYS A 219 14.95 10.52 3.22
N ASP A 220 15.95 11.40 3.33
CA ASP A 220 17.20 11.15 4.07
C ASP A 220 17.11 11.46 5.58
N LEU A 221 15.98 11.98 6.10
CA LEU A 221 15.74 12.12 7.53
C LEU A 221 15.59 10.74 8.23
N HIS A 222 16.05 10.64 9.48
CA HIS A 222 15.73 9.51 10.37
C HIS A 222 14.24 9.51 10.72
N ILE A 223 13.64 8.36 11.04
CA ILE A 223 12.18 8.22 11.17
C ILE A 223 11.57 9.19 12.19
N ASP A 224 12.18 9.36 13.37
CA ASP A 224 11.73 10.32 14.40
C ASP A 224 11.70 11.79 13.89
N LEU A 225 12.69 12.19 13.07
CA LEU A 225 12.74 13.52 12.46
C LEU A 225 11.78 13.65 11.28
N TYR A 226 11.64 12.58 10.48
CA TYR A 226 10.73 12.52 9.34
C TYR A 226 9.27 12.58 9.79
N LYS A 227 8.90 11.82 10.81
CA LYS A 227 7.57 11.85 11.45
C LYS A 227 7.21 13.25 11.95
N ARG A 228 8.14 13.90 12.67
CA ARG A 228 7.97 15.31 13.10
C ARG A 228 7.88 16.26 11.91
N ALA A 229 8.63 16.04 10.82
CA ALA A 229 8.59 16.89 9.64
C ALA A 229 7.25 16.78 8.89
N ILE A 230 6.77 15.56 8.62
CA ILE A 230 5.46 15.33 7.98
C ILE A 230 4.32 15.92 8.81
N ALA A 231 4.27 15.63 10.12
CA ALA A 231 3.26 16.21 11.02
C ALA A 231 3.30 17.75 11.05
N THR A 232 4.48 18.37 10.96
CA THR A 232 4.61 19.84 10.92
C THR A 232 4.20 20.45 9.57
N ILE A 233 4.37 19.70 8.46
CA ILE A 233 3.87 20.07 7.12
C ILE A 233 2.34 19.97 7.07
N GLU A 234 1.79 18.87 7.58
CA GLU A 234 0.36 18.59 7.64
C GLU A 234 -0.38 19.61 8.53
N ALA A 235 0.16 19.93 9.70
CA ALA A 235 -0.38 20.93 10.62
C ALA A 235 -0.46 22.37 10.03
N ARG A 236 0.14 22.64 8.87
CA ARG A 236 -0.03 23.90 8.12
C ARG A 236 -1.21 23.89 7.14
N GLY A 237 -1.74 22.71 6.78
CA GLY A 237 -2.92 22.58 5.90
C GLY A 237 -2.74 23.05 4.45
N ASN A 238 -1.53 23.46 4.04
CA ASN A 238 -1.26 23.96 2.68
C ASN A 238 -0.82 22.87 1.68
N VAL A 239 -0.56 21.64 2.15
CA VAL A 239 -0.15 20.50 1.34
C VAL A 239 -1.29 19.48 1.35
N SER A 240 -1.75 19.05 0.18
CA SER A 240 -2.85 18.08 0.06
C SER A 240 -2.41 16.65 0.37
N ALA A 241 -3.32 15.84 0.92
CA ALA A 241 -2.99 14.53 1.47
C ALA A 241 -2.44 13.53 0.42
N ASP A 242 -2.72 13.71 -0.87
CA ASP A 242 -2.12 12.96 -1.98
C ASP A 242 -0.59 13.17 -2.08
N VAL A 243 -0.12 14.39 -1.82
CA VAL A 243 1.31 14.72 -1.81
C VAL A 243 1.98 14.19 -0.54
N ILE A 244 1.28 14.20 0.60
CA ILE A 244 1.75 13.53 1.82
C ILE A 244 1.85 12.02 1.58
N GLY A 245 0.85 11.38 0.97
CA GLY A 245 0.88 9.97 0.63
C GLY A 245 2.01 9.57 -0.33
N GLU A 246 2.29 10.38 -1.36
CA GLU A 246 3.46 10.20 -2.22
C GLU A 246 4.78 10.40 -1.46
N ALA A 247 4.82 11.27 -0.44
CA ALA A 247 5.99 11.41 0.43
C ALA A 247 6.26 10.14 1.24
N LEU A 248 5.22 9.56 1.86
CA LEU A 248 5.30 8.31 2.61
C LEU A 248 5.67 7.13 1.70
N HIS A 249 5.14 7.10 0.49
CA HIS A 249 5.45 6.11 -0.53
C HIS A 249 6.93 6.16 -0.96
N ALA A 250 7.47 7.34 -1.20
CA ALA A 250 8.89 7.53 -1.49
C ALA A 250 9.78 7.14 -0.29
N TYR A 251 9.36 7.48 0.94
CA TYR A 251 10.08 7.10 2.16
C TYR A 251 10.12 5.58 2.34
N ALA A 252 8.98 4.90 2.19
CA ALA A 252 8.88 3.45 2.25
C ALA A 252 9.79 2.77 1.20
N ILE A 253 9.79 3.23 -0.05
CA ILE A 253 10.68 2.73 -1.11
C ILE A 253 12.16 2.90 -0.76
N LYS A 254 12.55 4.02 -0.14
CA LYS A 254 13.96 4.32 0.21
C LYS A 254 14.42 3.64 1.50
N ARG A 255 13.50 3.26 2.40
CA ARG A 255 13.83 2.78 3.76
C ARG A 255 13.45 1.34 4.07
N ILE A 256 12.43 0.76 3.41
CA ILE A 256 12.00 -0.64 3.64
C ILE A 256 12.59 -1.55 2.55
N PRO A 257 13.45 -2.53 2.91
CA PRO A 257 13.97 -3.51 1.95
C PRO A 257 12.86 -4.29 1.24
N GLY A 258 13.04 -4.56 -0.06
CA GLY A 258 12.09 -5.32 -0.87
C GLY A 258 10.80 -4.60 -1.28
N PHE A 259 10.49 -3.41 -0.75
CA PHE A 259 9.21 -2.70 -0.97
C PHE A 259 8.90 -2.43 -2.46
N SER A 260 9.92 -2.14 -3.27
CA SER A 260 9.79 -1.85 -4.71
C SER A 260 9.79 -3.08 -5.63
N LYS A 261 9.72 -4.30 -5.06
CA LYS A 261 9.93 -5.63 -5.66
C LYS A 261 11.41 -6.03 -5.82
N SER A 262 11.63 -7.35 -5.70
CA SER A 262 12.82 -8.10 -6.12
C SER A 262 14.20 -7.58 -5.68
N SER A 263 14.42 -7.46 -4.37
CA SER A 263 15.78 -7.56 -3.81
C SER A 263 15.81 -8.60 -2.69
N SER A 264 16.71 -9.58 -2.80
CA SER A 264 16.95 -10.63 -1.79
C SER A 264 17.85 -10.10 -0.65
N VAL A 265 17.50 -8.93 -0.11
CA VAL A 265 18.18 -8.34 1.05
C VAL A 265 17.85 -9.21 2.27
N GLN A 266 18.88 -9.80 2.86
CA GLN A 266 18.77 -10.45 4.16
C GLN A 266 18.41 -9.39 5.20
N ILE A 267 17.18 -9.43 5.71
CA ILE A 267 16.72 -8.49 6.73
C ILE A 267 17.28 -8.95 8.07
N THR A 268 18.33 -8.27 8.52
CA THR A 268 19.02 -8.58 9.79
C THR A 268 18.36 -7.92 11.01
N ASP A 269 17.53 -6.91 10.79
CA ASP A 269 16.97 -6.04 11.84
C ASP A 269 15.47 -5.84 11.64
N PHE A 270 14.70 -6.92 11.85
CA PHE A 270 13.24 -6.91 11.73
C PHE A 270 12.58 -5.87 12.66
N ALA A 271 13.12 -5.66 13.87
CA ALA A 271 12.55 -4.74 14.85
C ALA A 271 12.56 -3.28 14.36
N LYS A 272 13.68 -2.82 13.78
CA LYS A 272 13.79 -1.49 13.18
C LYS A 272 12.86 -1.30 11.99
N TYR A 273 12.77 -2.28 11.10
CA TYR A 273 11.89 -2.17 9.92
C TYR A 273 10.41 -2.24 10.29
N ARG A 274 10.04 -3.01 11.32
CA ARG A 274 8.70 -3.01 11.92
C ARG A 274 8.35 -1.62 12.44
N ALA A 275 9.12 -1.08 13.38
CA ALA A 275 8.88 0.25 13.96
C ALA A 275 8.85 1.36 12.90
N LEU A 276 9.61 1.23 11.80
CA LEU A 276 9.57 2.14 10.66
C LEU A 276 8.30 1.97 9.80
N ALA A 277 7.80 0.74 9.63
CA ALA A 277 6.53 0.49 8.95
C ALA A 277 5.33 1.00 9.79
N ASP A 278 5.33 0.75 11.10
CA ASP A 278 4.30 1.25 12.03
C ASP A 278 4.25 2.78 12.02
N SER A 279 5.43 3.43 12.10
CA SER A 279 5.56 4.89 11.99
C SER A 279 5.07 5.45 10.64
N ILE A 280 5.06 4.66 9.57
CA ILE A 280 4.48 5.06 8.26
C ILE A 280 2.97 4.87 8.26
N ILE A 281 2.45 3.80 8.88
CA ILE A 281 0.99 3.55 9.01
C ILE A 281 0.32 4.69 9.78
N GLU A 282 0.91 5.08 10.90
CA GLU A 282 0.46 6.19 11.77
C GLU A 282 0.44 7.54 11.03
N LEU A 283 1.32 7.73 10.05
CA LEU A 283 1.42 8.97 9.25
C LEU A 283 0.47 9.00 8.03
N ILE A 284 -0.18 7.89 7.64
CA ILE A 284 -1.09 7.91 6.48
C ILE A 284 -2.35 8.71 6.83
N PRO A 285 -2.65 9.82 6.12
CA PRO A 285 -3.81 10.67 6.42
C PRO A 285 -5.14 9.93 6.18
N ASP A 286 -6.12 10.20 7.05
CA ASP A 286 -7.48 9.62 7.00
C ASP A 286 -8.31 10.05 5.76
N GLU A 287 -7.86 11.04 5.00
CA GLU A 287 -8.52 11.45 3.77
C GLU A 287 -8.60 10.29 2.76
N LYS A 288 -9.82 9.94 2.31
CA LYS A 288 -10.00 8.93 1.28
C LYS A 288 -9.27 9.35 -0.01
N ARG A 289 -8.40 8.46 -0.50
CA ARG A 289 -7.46 8.67 -1.63
C ARG A 289 -6.21 9.52 -1.32
N SER A 290 -5.87 9.76 -0.04
CA SER A 290 -4.54 10.24 0.38
C SER A 290 -3.40 9.38 -0.16
N VAL A 291 -3.62 8.08 -0.30
CA VAL A 291 -2.65 7.11 -0.83
C VAL A 291 -3.25 6.17 -1.88
N SER A 292 -2.40 5.69 -2.78
CA SER A 292 -2.78 4.72 -3.81
C SER A 292 -3.06 3.33 -3.22
N SER A 293 -4.04 2.60 -3.77
CA SER A 293 -4.34 1.23 -3.35
C SER A 293 -3.14 0.27 -3.54
N SER A 294 -2.31 0.52 -4.56
CA SER A 294 -1.06 -0.21 -4.81
C SER A 294 0.07 0.12 -3.80
N PHE A 295 0.01 1.25 -3.09
CA PHE A 295 0.89 1.52 -1.93
C PHE A 295 0.35 0.81 -0.68
N LEU A 296 -0.92 0.99 -0.35
CA LEU A 296 -1.58 0.38 0.81
C LEU A 296 -1.43 -1.16 0.81
N THR A 297 -1.63 -1.81 -0.35
CA THR A 297 -1.47 -3.27 -0.48
C THR A 297 -0.02 -3.74 -0.30
N LYS A 298 0.97 -3.00 -0.83
CA LYS A 298 2.39 -3.32 -0.59
C LYS A 298 2.81 -3.10 0.86
N LEU A 299 2.28 -2.06 1.51
CA LEU A 299 2.51 -1.80 2.92
C LEU A 299 1.87 -2.90 3.78
N LEU A 300 0.63 -3.31 3.50
CA LEU A 300 -0.03 -4.42 4.20
C LEU A 300 0.79 -5.70 4.13
N ARG A 301 1.29 -6.04 2.93
CA ARG A 301 2.20 -7.18 2.74
C ARG A 301 3.50 -7.04 3.54
N ALA A 302 4.11 -5.85 3.56
CA ALA A 302 5.35 -5.61 4.30
C ALA A 302 5.14 -5.72 5.81
N SER A 303 4.06 -5.14 6.35
CA SER A 303 3.71 -5.17 7.77
C SER A 303 3.41 -6.58 8.28
N ILE A 304 2.71 -7.40 7.48
CA ILE A 304 2.50 -8.84 7.78
C ILE A 304 3.85 -9.58 7.81
N PHE A 305 4.71 -9.36 6.80
CA PHE A 305 6.04 -10.00 6.73
C PHE A 305 6.97 -9.57 7.89
N LEU A 306 6.86 -8.33 8.36
CA LEU A 306 7.63 -7.80 9.49
C LEU A 306 7.03 -8.17 10.86
N GLY A 307 5.80 -8.67 10.90
CA GLY A 307 5.06 -8.95 12.13
C GLY A 307 4.73 -7.68 12.93
N CYS A 308 4.24 -6.64 12.25
CA CYS A 308 3.65 -5.46 12.89
C CYS A 308 2.42 -5.83 13.74
N ASP A 309 2.19 -5.13 14.84
CA ASP A 309 1.07 -5.42 15.75
C ASP A 309 -0.27 -4.83 15.24
N GLU A 310 -0.27 -3.60 14.70
CA GLU A 310 -1.50 -2.88 14.29
C GLU A 310 -1.86 -3.03 12.80
N VAL A 311 -1.80 -4.26 12.29
CA VAL A 311 -2.12 -4.56 10.88
C VAL A 311 -3.61 -4.34 10.54
N THR A 312 -4.50 -4.42 11.53
CA THR A 312 -5.97 -4.36 11.36
C THR A 312 -6.47 -3.03 10.77
N GLY A 313 -5.94 -1.89 11.22
CA GLY A 313 -6.31 -0.58 10.68
C GLY A 313 -5.90 -0.42 9.21
N LEU A 314 -4.71 -0.93 8.85
CA LEU A 314 -4.23 -0.95 7.48
C LEU A 314 -5.01 -1.93 6.59
N GLN A 315 -5.37 -3.11 7.12
CA GLN A 315 -6.23 -4.08 6.45
C GLN A 315 -7.62 -3.49 6.15
N ASN A 316 -8.21 -2.74 7.08
CA ASN A 316 -9.47 -2.03 6.86
C ASN A 316 -9.32 -1.00 5.73
N ARG A 317 -8.29 -0.13 5.79
CA ARG A 317 -7.96 0.85 4.74
C ARG A 317 -7.69 0.20 3.37
N VAL A 318 -7.23 -1.04 3.29
CA VAL A 318 -7.12 -1.80 2.01
C VAL A 318 -8.47 -2.36 1.57
N GLY A 319 -9.24 -2.98 2.46
CA GLY A 319 -10.52 -3.61 2.13
C GLY A 319 -11.58 -2.61 1.65
N GLU A 320 -11.61 -1.41 2.25
CA GLU A 320 -12.44 -0.28 1.80
C GLU A 320 -12.15 0.19 0.36
N ARG A 321 -10.98 -0.18 -0.17
CA ARG A 321 -10.38 0.32 -1.42
C ARG A 321 -10.05 -0.83 -2.39
N LEU A 322 -10.64 -2.01 -2.17
CA LEU A 322 -10.36 -3.26 -2.88
C LEU A 322 -10.75 -3.21 -4.35
N ASP A 323 -11.70 -2.36 -4.72
CA ASP A 323 -12.11 -2.08 -6.11
C ASP A 323 -11.05 -1.32 -6.93
N GLU A 324 -10.14 -0.60 -6.27
CA GLU A 324 -8.97 0.04 -6.87
C GLU A 324 -7.70 -0.82 -6.78
N ALA A 325 -7.77 -2.04 -6.22
CA ALA A 325 -6.61 -2.89 -6.01
C ALA A 325 -6.16 -3.62 -7.29
N ASN A 326 -4.85 -3.72 -7.49
CA ASN A 326 -4.23 -4.43 -8.59
C ASN A 326 -4.03 -5.92 -8.27
N LEU A 327 -4.47 -6.81 -9.16
CA LEU A 327 -4.28 -8.27 -9.04
C LEU A 327 -2.83 -8.63 -8.68
N GLY A 328 -1.86 -8.07 -9.41
CA GLY A 328 -0.44 -8.40 -9.24
C GLY A 328 0.19 -7.96 -7.91
N ASP A 329 -0.52 -7.17 -7.10
CA ASP A 329 -0.08 -6.83 -5.74
C ASP A 329 -0.80 -7.70 -4.68
N VAL A 330 -2.06 -8.12 -4.90
CA VAL A 330 -2.84 -8.97 -3.97
C VAL A 330 -2.62 -10.49 -4.13
N LEU A 331 -2.07 -10.97 -5.25
CA LEU A 331 -1.73 -12.41 -5.45
C LEU A 331 -0.80 -12.99 -4.38
N LEU A 332 -0.08 -12.12 -3.68
CA LEU A 332 0.92 -12.44 -2.66
C LEU A 332 0.30 -12.59 -1.26
N TYR A 333 -1.01 -12.40 -1.11
CA TYR A 333 -1.77 -12.73 0.10
C TYR A 333 -2.20 -14.21 0.09
N ASP A 334 -2.37 -14.78 1.27
CA ASP A 334 -3.16 -16.00 1.46
C ASP A 334 -4.66 -15.73 1.23
N VAL A 335 -5.45 -16.81 1.24
CA VAL A 335 -6.87 -16.78 0.88
C VAL A 335 -7.74 -16.24 2.03
N ASP A 336 -7.28 -16.36 3.28
CA ASP A 336 -8.04 -15.96 4.46
C ASP A 336 -7.99 -14.44 4.64
N LEU A 337 -6.81 -13.84 4.40
CA LEU A 337 -6.66 -12.39 4.26
C LEU A 337 -7.48 -11.85 3.09
N MET A 338 -7.45 -12.50 1.92
CA MET A 338 -8.25 -12.08 0.77
C MET A 338 -9.76 -12.14 1.07
N GLN A 339 -10.22 -13.18 1.77
CA GLN A 339 -11.61 -13.28 2.25
C GLN A 339 -11.95 -12.12 3.21
N SER A 340 -11.07 -11.85 4.18
CA SER A 340 -11.27 -10.78 5.16
C SER A 340 -11.29 -9.38 4.52
N LEU A 341 -10.51 -9.15 3.46
CA LEU A 341 -10.56 -7.91 2.67
C LEU A 341 -11.89 -7.74 1.92
N VAL A 342 -12.46 -8.82 1.36
CA VAL A 342 -13.79 -8.80 0.74
C VAL A 342 -14.89 -8.59 1.80
N GLU A 343 -14.74 -9.16 3.01
CA GLU A 343 -15.64 -8.87 4.12
C GLU A 343 -15.64 -7.40 4.52
N VAL A 344 -14.47 -6.75 4.59
CA VAL A 344 -14.37 -5.31 4.86
C VAL A 344 -15.06 -4.51 3.74
N PHE A 345 -14.79 -4.82 2.47
CA PHE A 345 -15.42 -4.16 1.31
C PHE A 345 -16.96 -4.25 1.35
N LEU A 346 -17.50 -5.37 1.82
CA LEU A 346 -18.94 -5.58 2.00
C LEU A 346 -19.50 -4.79 3.19
N LYS A 347 -18.73 -4.64 4.28
CA LYS A 347 -19.15 -3.95 5.52
C LYS A 347 -19.05 -2.41 5.41
N SER A 348 -18.17 -1.89 4.56
CA SER A 348 -17.83 -0.45 4.51
C SER A 348 -18.69 0.42 3.59
N ARG A 349 -19.70 -0.16 2.92
CA ARG A 349 -20.54 0.52 1.92
C ARG A 349 -21.97 0.66 2.43
N ASP A 350 -22.56 1.85 2.30
CA ASP A 350 -23.96 2.06 2.67
C ASP A 350 -24.86 1.23 1.72
N PRO A 351 -25.80 0.40 2.23
CA PRO A 351 -26.73 -0.36 1.40
C PRO A 351 -27.57 0.49 0.41
N ARG A 352 -27.63 1.81 0.58
CA ARG A 352 -28.32 2.77 -0.30
C ARG A 352 -27.46 3.21 -1.50
N GLU A 353 -26.14 3.10 -1.43
CA GLU A 353 -25.25 3.39 -2.56
C GLU A 353 -24.86 2.09 -3.29
N ASP A 354 -25.74 1.63 -4.19
CA ASP A 354 -25.45 0.48 -5.06
C ASP A 354 -24.48 0.85 -6.19
N ASP A 355 -23.23 1.16 -5.84
CA ASP A 355 -22.13 1.29 -6.78
C ASP A 355 -21.74 -0.08 -7.34
N LEU A 356 -22.48 -0.44 -8.40
CA LEU A 356 -22.31 -1.61 -9.23
C LEU A 356 -20.92 -1.66 -9.89
N THR A 357 -20.24 -0.52 -10.09
CA THR A 357 -18.97 -0.46 -10.82
C THR A 357 -17.85 -1.04 -9.98
N ALA A 358 -17.74 -0.62 -8.71
CA ALA A 358 -16.76 -1.18 -7.79
C ALA A 358 -17.06 -2.65 -7.45
N LYS A 359 -18.33 -3.04 -7.29
CA LYS A 359 -18.70 -4.45 -7.12
C LYS A 359 -18.25 -5.29 -8.32
N ALA A 360 -18.42 -4.80 -9.55
CA ALA A 360 -17.90 -5.47 -10.75
C ALA A 360 -16.36 -5.55 -10.76
N SER A 361 -15.65 -4.53 -10.28
CA SER A 361 -14.20 -4.53 -10.13
C SER A 361 -13.70 -5.56 -9.11
N VAL A 362 -14.30 -5.63 -7.92
CA VAL A 362 -13.96 -6.64 -6.90
C VAL A 362 -14.30 -8.05 -7.37
N ALA A 363 -15.43 -8.24 -8.05
CA ALA A 363 -15.77 -9.53 -8.68
C ALA A 363 -14.69 -9.98 -9.67
N LYS A 364 -14.24 -9.07 -10.55
CA LYS A 364 -13.14 -9.34 -11.51
C LYS A 364 -11.80 -9.59 -10.82
N LEU A 365 -11.51 -8.90 -9.71
CA LEU A 365 -10.30 -9.10 -8.92
C LEU A 365 -10.28 -10.48 -8.26
N VAL A 366 -11.39 -10.89 -7.64
CA VAL A 366 -11.54 -12.20 -7.00
C VAL A 366 -11.50 -13.34 -8.02
N ASP A 367 -12.17 -13.21 -9.18
CA ASP A 367 -12.03 -14.15 -10.30
C ASP A 367 -10.57 -14.31 -10.74
N GLY A 368 -9.87 -13.20 -10.89
CA GLY A 368 -8.44 -13.17 -11.24
C GLY A 368 -7.60 -13.89 -10.20
N TYR A 369 -7.79 -13.53 -8.92
CA TYR A 369 -7.06 -14.09 -7.78
C TYR A 369 -7.26 -15.60 -7.66
N LEU A 370 -8.51 -16.07 -7.67
CA LEU A 370 -8.85 -17.49 -7.62
C LEU A 370 -8.21 -18.25 -8.79
N ALA A 371 -8.30 -17.73 -10.02
CA ALA A 371 -7.76 -18.39 -11.21
C ALA A 371 -6.22 -18.45 -11.27
N GLU A 372 -5.51 -17.54 -10.61
CA GLU A 372 -4.04 -17.64 -10.46
C GLU A 372 -3.64 -18.53 -9.28
N LYS A 373 -4.34 -18.44 -8.13
CA LYS A 373 -4.12 -19.32 -6.96
C LYS A 373 -4.44 -20.79 -7.24
N SER A 374 -5.42 -21.06 -8.10
CA SER A 374 -5.80 -22.42 -8.51
C SER A 374 -4.78 -23.14 -9.40
N ARG A 375 -3.60 -22.54 -9.70
CA ARG A 375 -2.51 -23.21 -10.44
C ARG A 375 -1.58 -24.05 -9.56
N ASP A 376 -1.83 -24.06 -8.25
CA ASP A 376 -1.00 -24.73 -7.26
C ASP A 376 -1.95 -25.38 -6.24
N SER A 377 -1.93 -26.72 -6.20
CA SER A 377 -2.89 -27.55 -5.45
C SER A 377 -2.87 -27.27 -3.95
N ASP A 378 -1.73 -26.82 -3.44
CA ASP A 378 -1.48 -26.71 -2.00
C ASP A 378 -1.88 -25.32 -1.48
N ASN A 379 -2.02 -24.35 -2.39
CA ASN A 379 -2.35 -22.96 -2.11
C ASN A 379 -3.86 -22.67 -1.94
N LEU A 380 -4.75 -23.56 -2.40
CA LEU A 380 -6.20 -23.30 -2.41
C LEU A 380 -7.03 -24.58 -2.25
N SER A 381 -7.75 -24.71 -1.14
CA SER A 381 -8.70 -25.82 -0.94
C SER A 381 -10.08 -25.49 -1.51
N LEU A 382 -10.85 -26.54 -1.86
CA LEU A 382 -12.19 -26.40 -2.44
C LEU A 382 -13.14 -25.54 -1.59
N GLN A 383 -13.12 -25.69 -0.25
CA GLN A 383 -13.99 -24.90 0.62
C GLN A 383 -13.58 -23.41 0.65
N LYS A 384 -12.28 -23.10 0.59
CA LYS A 384 -11.79 -21.71 0.50
C LYS A 384 -12.10 -21.08 -0.87
N PHE A 385 -11.96 -21.84 -1.97
CA PHE A 385 -12.42 -21.40 -3.29
C PHE A 385 -13.90 -21.03 -3.26
N LEU A 386 -14.74 -21.96 -2.78
CA LEU A 386 -16.19 -21.80 -2.77
C LEU A 386 -16.62 -20.65 -1.85
N SER A 387 -16.06 -20.54 -0.64
CA SER A 387 -16.29 -19.41 0.27
C SER A 387 -16.07 -18.06 -0.41
N LEU A 388 -14.86 -17.83 -0.94
CA LEU A 388 -14.47 -16.56 -1.55
C LEU A 388 -15.28 -16.25 -2.82
N ALA A 389 -15.62 -17.26 -3.62
CA ALA A 389 -16.45 -17.08 -4.82
C ALA A 389 -17.94 -16.85 -4.50
N GLU A 390 -18.48 -17.51 -3.48
CA GLU A 390 -19.87 -17.35 -3.02
C GLU A 390 -20.11 -15.92 -2.51
N MET A 391 -19.13 -15.28 -1.83
CA MET A 391 -19.19 -13.87 -1.40
C MET A 391 -19.40 -12.86 -2.54
N VAL A 392 -18.82 -13.10 -3.72
CA VAL A 392 -18.92 -12.21 -4.91
C VAL A 392 -19.84 -12.76 -6.01
N SER A 393 -20.67 -13.75 -5.67
CA SER A 393 -21.61 -14.41 -6.60
C SER A 393 -22.76 -13.51 -7.04
N SER A 394 -23.21 -12.62 -6.15
CA SER A 394 -24.30 -11.66 -6.37
C SER A 394 -23.86 -10.39 -7.12
N PHE A 395 -22.55 -10.19 -7.30
CA PHE A 395 -22.01 -8.96 -7.87
C PHE A 395 -22.28 -8.85 -9.38
N PRO A 396 -22.51 -7.64 -9.91
CA PRO A 396 -22.71 -7.40 -11.34
C PRO A 396 -21.47 -7.78 -12.15
N ARG A 397 -21.68 -8.54 -13.23
CA ARG A 397 -20.63 -9.17 -14.03
C ARG A 397 -20.99 -9.07 -15.51
N GLN A 398 -20.12 -8.49 -16.33
CA GLN A 398 -20.33 -8.33 -17.79
C GLN A 398 -20.24 -9.66 -18.53
N SER A 399 -19.25 -10.49 -18.21
CA SER A 399 -19.20 -11.92 -18.54
C SER A 399 -18.83 -12.74 -17.30
N HIS A 400 -19.04 -14.06 -17.36
CA HIS A 400 -18.59 -15.01 -16.32
C HIS A 400 -17.30 -15.73 -16.73
N ASP A 401 -16.57 -15.22 -17.73
CA ASP A 401 -15.35 -15.84 -18.25
C ASP A 401 -14.23 -15.90 -17.20
N GLY A 402 -14.19 -14.94 -16.27
CA GLY A 402 -13.28 -14.94 -15.12
C GLY A 402 -13.56 -16.11 -14.16
N VAL A 403 -14.82 -16.23 -13.69
CA VAL A 403 -15.28 -17.37 -12.88
C VAL A 403 -15.03 -18.70 -13.60
N TYR A 404 -15.32 -18.76 -14.91
CA TYR A 404 -15.06 -19.97 -15.70
C TYR A 404 -13.56 -20.31 -15.74
N ARG A 405 -12.67 -19.32 -15.96
CA ARG A 405 -11.21 -19.52 -15.88
C ARG A 405 -10.78 -19.99 -14.49
N ALA A 406 -11.40 -19.48 -13.42
CA ALA A 406 -11.09 -19.90 -12.05
C ALA A 406 -11.48 -21.36 -11.80
N ILE A 407 -12.71 -21.74 -12.16
CA ILE A 407 -13.19 -23.13 -12.08
C ILE A 407 -12.32 -24.04 -12.95
N ASP A 408 -12.00 -23.62 -14.18
CA ASP A 408 -11.21 -24.40 -15.13
C ASP A 408 -9.78 -24.67 -14.63
N MET A 409 -9.09 -23.68 -14.06
CA MET A 409 -7.76 -23.88 -13.47
C MET A 409 -7.86 -24.82 -12.25
N PHE A 410 -8.84 -24.62 -11.37
CA PHE A 410 -9.03 -25.48 -10.20
C PHE A 410 -9.32 -26.94 -10.57
N LEU A 411 -10.22 -27.17 -11.53
CA LEU A 411 -10.52 -28.49 -12.05
C LEU A 411 -9.34 -29.13 -12.81
N LYS A 412 -8.31 -28.36 -13.18
CA LYS A 412 -7.09 -28.87 -13.82
C LYS A 412 -6.15 -29.48 -12.78
N GLU A 413 -5.86 -28.77 -11.71
CA GLU A 413 -4.91 -29.24 -10.68
C GLU A 413 -5.56 -30.14 -9.62
N HIS A 414 -6.90 -30.22 -9.57
CA HIS A 414 -7.66 -31.15 -8.73
C HIS A 414 -8.48 -32.17 -9.56
N PRO A 415 -7.84 -33.10 -10.30
CA PRO A 415 -8.54 -34.08 -11.14
C PRO A 415 -9.42 -35.04 -10.34
N GLU A 416 -8.97 -35.43 -9.15
CA GLU A 416 -9.60 -36.34 -8.17
C GLU A 416 -11.05 -35.96 -7.76
N MET A 417 -11.44 -34.69 -7.94
CA MET A 417 -12.73 -34.18 -7.45
C MET A 417 -13.94 -35.00 -7.91
N ASN A 418 -14.89 -35.22 -7.01
CA ASN A 418 -16.07 -36.03 -7.29
C ASN A 418 -17.14 -35.26 -8.10
N LYS A 419 -18.17 -35.99 -8.57
CA LYS A 419 -19.24 -35.44 -9.40
C LYS A 419 -20.06 -34.35 -8.70
N SER A 420 -20.27 -34.45 -7.39
CA SER A 420 -21.02 -33.47 -6.58
C SER A 420 -20.25 -32.17 -6.35
N GLU A 421 -18.93 -32.25 -6.14
CA GLU A 421 -18.05 -31.09 -6.00
C GLU A 421 -17.91 -30.32 -7.32
N LYS A 422 -17.64 -31.03 -8.42
CA LYS A 422 -17.66 -30.48 -9.78
C LYS A 422 -19.01 -29.79 -10.08
N LYS A 423 -20.12 -30.40 -9.67
CA LYS A 423 -21.48 -29.82 -9.74
C LYS A 423 -21.67 -28.60 -8.81
N ARG A 424 -21.02 -28.51 -7.64
CA ARG A 424 -21.08 -27.32 -6.76
C ARG A 424 -20.28 -26.16 -7.37
N MET A 425 -19.06 -26.39 -7.85
CA MET A 425 -18.25 -25.34 -8.50
C MET A 425 -18.97 -24.72 -9.71
N CYS A 426 -19.47 -25.55 -10.64
CA CYS A 426 -20.11 -25.05 -11.85
C CYS A 426 -21.40 -24.26 -11.62
N ARG A 427 -22.00 -24.27 -10.41
CA ARG A 427 -23.14 -23.40 -10.06
C ARG A 427 -22.75 -21.93 -9.90
N LEU A 428 -21.46 -21.61 -9.74
CA LEU A 428 -20.97 -20.24 -9.58
C LEU A 428 -20.97 -19.44 -10.91
N MET A 429 -21.08 -20.12 -12.06
CA MET A 429 -21.07 -19.47 -13.38
C MET A 429 -22.44 -19.53 -14.06
N ASP A 430 -22.89 -18.40 -14.61
CA ASP A 430 -24.05 -18.35 -15.48
C ASP A 430 -23.62 -18.57 -16.93
N CYS A 431 -23.90 -19.76 -17.48
CA CYS A 431 -23.53 -20.14 -18.84
C CYS A 431 -24.08 -19.18 -19.92
N ARG A 432 -25.13 -18.39 -19.63
CA ARG A 432 -25.67 -17.36 -20.54
C ARG A 432 -24.71 -16.18 -20.71
N LYS A 433 -23.84 -15.94 -19.72
CA LYS A 433 -22.90 -14.82 -19.65
C LYS A 433 -21.48 -15.21 -20.04
N LEU A 434 -21.26 -16.38 -20.63
CA LEU A 434 -19.96 -16.75 -21.19
C LEU A 434 -19.79 -16.15 -22.59
N SER A 435 -18.61 -15.63 -22.92
CA SER A 435 -18.26 -15.19 -24.28
C SER A 435 -18.24 -16.36 -25.27
N ALA A 436 -18.21 -16.09 -26.58
CA ALA A 436 -18.16 -17.14 -27.59
C ALA A 436 -16.89 -18.01 -27.49
N GLU A 437 -15.77 -17.40 -27.09
CA GLU A 437 -14.49 -18.08 -26.84
C GLU A 437 -14.55 -18.96 -25.59
N ALA A 438 -15.10 -18.44 -24.48
CA ALA A 438 -15.32 -19.23 -23.27
C ALA A 438 -16.31 -20.39 -23.51
N CYS A 439 -17.38 -20.17 -24.28
CA CYS A 439 -18.27 -21.24 -24.73
C CYS A 439 -17.51 -22.31 -25.53
N ALA A 440 -16.70 -21.91 -26.52
CA ALA A 440 -15.91 -22.85 -27.32
C ALA A 440 -14.94 -23.69 -26.46
N HIS A 441 -14.26 -23.07 -25.49
CA HIS A 441 -13.39 -23.79 -24.56
C HIS A 441 -14.19 -24.73 -23.65
N ALA A 442 -15.29 -24.27 -23.05
CA ALA A 442 -16.13 -25.08 -22.16
C ALA A 442 -16.76 -26.29 -22.88
N VAL A 443 -17.13 -26.15 -24.16
CA VAL A 443 -17.66 -27.26 -24.97
C VAL A 443 -16.62 -28.37 -25.20
N GLN A 444 -15.33 -28.03 -25.19
CA GLN A 444 -14.21 -28.97 -25.34
C GLN A 444 -13.65 -29.48 -24.00
N ASN A 445 -14.07 -28.89 -22.87
CA ASN A 445 -13.49 -29.16 -21.56
C ASN A 445 -14.07 -30.41 -20.89
N GLU A 446 -13.39 -31.54 -21.05
CA GLU A 446 -13.81 -32.86 -20.54
C GLU A 446 -13.87 -32.95 -19.00
N ARG A 447 -13.34 -31.95 -18.27
CA ARG A 447 -13.39 -31.89 -16.80
C ARG A 447 -14.70 -31.31 -16.27
N LEU A 448 -15.54 -30.72 -17.12
CA LEU A 448 -16.86 -30.20 -16.76
C LEU A 448 -17.94 -31.29 -16.73
N PRO A 449 -18.95 -31.21 -15.84
CA PRO A 449 -20.10 -32.10 -15.88
C PRO A 449 -20.90 -31.95 -17.20
N MET A 450 -21.31 -33.06 -17.83
CA MET A 450 -22.00 -33.05 -19.14
C MET A 450 -23.21 -32.11 -19.21
N ARG A 451 -24.01 -32.01 -18.14
CA ARG A 451 -25.15 -31.09 -18.03
C ARG A 451 -24.76 -29.61 -18.21
N VAL A 452 -23.55 -29.23 -17.79
CA VAL A 452 -22.99 -27.88 -17.99
C VAL A 452 -22.61 -27.67 -19.45
N VAL A 453 -21.96 -28.66 -20.08
CA VAL A 453 -21.61 -28.64 -21.52
C VAL A 453 -22.87 -28.47 -22.39
N VAL A 454 -23.94 -29.21 -22.08
CA VAL A 454 -25.24 -29.08 -22.77
C VAL A 454 -25.87 -27.70 -22.56
N GLN A 455 -25.79 -27.12 -21.36
CA GLN A 455 -26.26 -25.75 -21.10
C GLN A 455 -25.47 -24.69 -21.89
N VAL A 456 -24.14 -24.85 -22.01
CA VAL A 456 -23.30 -23.96 -22.82
C VAL A 456 -23.69 -24.03 -24.31
N LEU A 457 -23.84 -25.24 -24.86
CA LEU A 457 -24.30 -25.46 -26.24
C LEU A 457 -25.66 -24.80 -26.51
N PHE A 458 -26.62 -24.99 -25.60
CA PHE A 458 -27.96 -24.41 -25.73
C PHE A 458 -27.94 -22.87 -25.80
N PHE A 459 -27.20 -22.22 -24.89
CA PHE A 459 -27.13 -20.75 -24.89
C PHE A 459 -26.30 -20.17 -26.05
N GLU A 460 -25.29 -20.91 -26.55
CA GLU A 460 -24.61 -20.53 -27.79
C GLU A 460 -25.57 -20.57 -28.98
N GLN A 461 -26.40 -21.62 -29.11
CA GLN A 461 -27.39 -21.74 -30.18
C GLN A 461 -28.44 -20.61 -30.14
N VAL A 462 -28.95 -20.27 -28.95
CA VAL A 462 -29.90 -19.16 -28.78
C VAL A 462 -29.28 -17.83 -29.22
N ARG A 463 -28.01 -17.58 -28.86
CA ARG A 463 -27.27 -16.38 -29.28
C ARG A 463 -26.99 -16.36 -30.78
N ALA A 464 -26.68 -17.51 -31.39
CA ALA A 464 -26.49 -17.63 -32.84
C ALA A 464 -27.78 -17.31 -33.61
N ASN A 465 -28.93 -17.83 -33.18
CA ASN A 465 -30.22 -17.57 -33.81
C ASN A 465 -30.64 -16.08 -33.71
N ASN A 466 -30.46 -15.46 -32.55
CA ASN A 466 -30.84 -14.05 -32.34
C ASN A 466 -30.01 -13.09 -33.21
N ASN A 467 -28.70 -13.30 -33.33
CA ASN A 467 -27.84 -12.46 -34.17
C ASN A 467 -28.11 -12.60 -35.68
N GLY A 468 -28.87 -13.62 -36.11
CA GLY A 468 -29.30 -13.79 -37.50
C GLY A 468 -30.65 -13.14 -37.85
N SER A 469 -31.36 -12.56 -36.87
CA SER A 469 -32.81 -12.25 -36.99
C SER A 469 -33.13 -10.75 -36.76
N SER A 470 -32.49 -9.86 -37.51
CA SER A 470 -32.70 -8.41 -37.42
C SER A 470 -33.98 -7.91 -38.14
N SER A 471 -35.15 -8.50 -37.82
CA SER A 471 -36.45 -7.96 -38.25
C SER A 471 -37.63 -8.46 -37.40
N THR A 472 -38.42 -7.51 -36.89
CA THR A 472 -39.83 -7.63 -36.42
C THR A 472 -40.21 -8.65 -35.34
N GLY A 473 -40.77 -8.15 -34.23
CA GLY A 473 -41.81 -8.86 -33.46
C GLY A 473 -41.49 -9.12 -31.99
N ASN A 474 -42.33 -8.60 -31.08
CA ASN A 474 -42.33 -9.00 -29.67
C ASN A 474 -42.82 -10.45 -29.51
N SER A 475 -42.00 -11.33 -28.95
CA SER A 475 -42.42 -12.50 -28.14
C SER A 475 -41.21 -13.19 -27.51
N THR A 476 -40.77 -12.74 -26.34
CA THR A 476 -39.88 -13.55 -25.47
C THR A 476 -40.69 -14.65 -24.80
N PRO A 477 -40.33 -15.94 -24.92
CA PRO A 477 -40.92 -16.98 -24.09
C PRO A 477 -40.50 -16.76 -22.64
N GLU A 478 -41.45 -16.45 -21.76
CA GLU A 478 -41.21 -16.23 -20.33
C GLU A 478 -40.99 -17.58 -19.62
N VAL A 479 -39.74 -18.07 -19.65
CA VAL A 479 -39.34 -19.21 -18.84
C VAL A 479 -39.12 -18.72 -17.40
N ILE A 480 -40.15 -18.90 -16.58
CA ILE A 480 -40.18 -18.54 -15.15
C ILE A 480 -38.91 -19.10 -14.46
N PRO A 481 -38.11 -18.26 -13.77
CA PRO A 481 -36.95 -18.75 -13.05
C PRO A 481 -37.39 -19.59 -11.85
N ALA A 482 -36.89 -20.82 -11.75
CA ALA A 482 -37.13 -21.73 -10.63
C ALA A 482 -36.36 -21.33 -9.35
N SER A 483 -36.48 -20.06 -8.95
CA SER A 483 -35.88 -19.48 -7.75
C SER A 483 -36.83 -19.59 -6.55
N ARG A 484 -37.24 -20.82 -6.20
CA ARG A 484 -38.00 -21.07 -4.97
C ARG A 484 -37.68 -22.44 -4.38
N SER A 485 -37.31 -22.45 -3.10
CA SER A 485 -36.85 -23.63 -2.38
C SER A 485 -37.89 -24.74 -2.37
N THR A 486 -37.48 -25.95 -2.78
CA THR A 486 -38.16 -27.20 -2.47
C THR A 486 -37.10 -28.19 -1.98
N ASN A 487 -37.22 -28.60 -0.73
CA ASN A 487 -36.45 -29.73 -0.21
C ASN A 487 -37.16 -31.00 -0.69
N THR A 488 -36.58 -31.67 -1.69
CA THR A 488 -36.99 -33.03 -2.09
C THR A 488 -35.80 -33.96 -1.97
N THR A 489 -36.03 -35.09 -1.33
CA THR A 489 -35.04 -36.08 -0.87
C THR A 489 -34.22 -36.67 -2.02
N ASP A 490 -33.06 -37.21 -1.67
CA ASP A 490 -32.16 -37.92 -2.59
C ASP A 490 -32.85 -39.10 -3.30
N GLN A 491 -32.87 -39.07 -4.62
CA GLN A 491 -33.10 -40.22 -5.50
C GLN A 491 -32.19 -40.11 -6.73
N GLU A 492 -31.59 -41.22 -7.13
CA GLU A 492 -30.51 -41.27 -8.12
C GLU A 492 -31.02 -41.37 -9.56
N ASP A 493 -31.73 -40.33 -10.03
CA ASP A 493 -32.08 -40.19 -11.45
C ASP A 493 -30.81 -40.00 -12.30
N THR A 494 -30.23 -41.13 -12.71
CA THR A 494 -29.11 -41.20 -13.65
C THR A 494 -29.63 -40.95 -15.05
N GLU A 495 -29.87 -39.67 -15.38
CA GLU A 495 -30.07 -39.22 -16.76
C GLU A 495 -28.86 -39.66 -17.61
N CYS A 496 -29.02 -40.74 -18.38
CA CYS A 496 -27.98 -41.24 -19.26
C CYS A 496 -27.94 -40.38 -20.54
N TRP A 497 -27.19 -39.27 -20.48
CA TRP A 497 -26.90 -38.43 -21.63
C TRP A 497 -25.89 -39.15 -22.54
N ASP A 498 -26.35 -39.69 -23.67
CA ASP A 498 -25.51 -40.54 -24.52
C ASP A 498 -24.38 -39.74 -25.20
N THR A 499 -23.23 -40.39 -25.35
CA THR A 499 -22.00 -39.77 -25.84
C THR A 499 -22.03 -39.51 -27.35
N GLU A 500 -22.88 -40.21 -28.09
CA GLU A 500 -23.06 -40.02 -29.53
C GLU A 500 -23.93 -38.80 -29.85
N ASP A 501 -25.05 -38.61 -29.13
CA ASP A 501 -25.89 -37.40 -29.26
C ASP A 501 -25.10 -36.11 -28.99
N ILE A 502 -24.20 -36.14 -28.01
CA ILE A 502 -23.37 -34.97 -27.67
C ILE A 502 -22.23 -34.77 -28.69
N LYS A 503 -21.73 -35.84 -29.34
CA LYS A 503 -20.87 -35.69 -30.54
C LYS A 503 -21.64 -35.09 -31.72
N ALA A 504 -22.90 -35.51 -31.94
CA ALA A 504 -23.75 -34.97 -32.98
C ALA A 504 -24.05 -33.47 -32.78
N LEU A 505 -24.41 -33.06 -31.56
CA LEU A 505 -24.61 -31.64 -31.19
C LEU A 505 -23.33 -30.80 -31.35
N ARG A 506 -22.16 -31.33 -30.94
CA ARG A 506 -20.85 -30.70 -31.20
C ARG A 506 -20.58 -30.54 -32.70
N GLY A 507 -20.98 -31.53 -33.51
CA GLY A 507 -20.87 -31.52 -34.98
C GLY A 507 -21.78 -30.52 -35.68
N GLU A 508 -23.07 -30.46 -35.32
CA GLU A 508 -24.01 -29.44 -35.84
C GLU A 508 -23.53 -28.03 -35.51
N LEU A 509 -23.08 -27.78 -34.28
CA LEU A 509 -22.55 -26.47 -33.88
C LEU A 509 -21.29 -26.09 -34.68
N ALA A 510 -20.38 -27.04 -34.93
CA ALA A 510 -19.21 -26.81 -35.78
C ALA A 510 -19.62 -26.45 -37.23
N ASN A 511 -20.61 -27.15 -37.79
CA ASN A 511 -21.16 -26.86 -39.12
C ASN A 511 -21.83 -25.46 -39.18
N LEU A 512 -22.55 -25.05 -38.14
CA LEU A 512 -23.14 -23.72 -38.03
C LEU A 512 -22.06 -22.60 -37.95
N ARG A 513 -20.97 -22.82 -37.21
CA ARG A 513 -19.82 -21.91 -37.18
C ARG A 513 -19.14 -21.80 -38.55
N LEU A 514 -18.98 -22.91 -39.27
CA LEU A 514 -18.45 -22.92 -40.65
C LEU A 514 -19.36 -22.14 -41.61
N ALA A 515 -20.68 -22.34 -41.54
CA ALA A 515 -21.65 -21.62 -42.36
C ALA A 515 -21.61 -20.10 -42.09
N LYS A 516 -21.49 -19.68 -40.82
CA LYS A 516 -21.37 -18.25 -40.46
C LYS A 516 -20.08 -17.62 -41.02
N ASN A 517 -18.93 -18.30 -40.89
CA ASN A 517 -17.66 -17.79 -41.43
C ASN A 517 -17.68 -17.70 -42.97
N GLN A 518 -18.45 -18.55 -43.65
CA GLN A 518 -18.69 -18.44 -45.09
C GLN A 518 -19.63 -17.28 -45.45
N GLN A 519 -20.62 -16.94 -44.61
CA GLN A 519 -21.47 -15.76 -44.82
C GLN A 519 -20.73 -14.44 -44.59
N GLU A 520 -19.88 -14.33 -43.57
CA GLU A 520 -19.10 -13.11 -43.31
C GLU A 520 -18.08 -12.82 -44.43
N ASN A 521 -17.46 -13.85 -45.01
CA ASN A 521 -16.57 -13.70 -46.17
C ASN A 521 -17.30 -13.41 -47.50
N ASN A 522 -18.55 -13.86 -47.67
CA ASN A 522 -19.29 -13.72 -48.95
C ASN A 522 -20.12 -12.42 -49.07
N ASN A 523 -19.89 -11.41 -48.23
CA ASN A 523 -20.68 -10.17 -48.23
C ASN A 523 -20.36 -9.19 -49.39
N LYS A 524 -20.16 -9.73 -50.60
CA LYS A 524 -20.07 -9.05 -51.90
C LYS A 524 -20.87 -9.77 -53.01
N GLY A 525 -22.09 -10.24 -52.71
CA GLY A 525 -23.06 -10.48 -53.80
C GLY A 525 -24.22 -11.44 -53.54
N LYS A 526 -25.42 -10.90 -53.70
CA LYS A 526 -26.70 -11.58 -54.03
C LYS A 526 -27.32 -12.49 -52.93
N LEU A 527 -28.59 -12.20 -52.66
CA LEU A 527 -29.46 -12.92 -51.73
C LEU A 527 -29.84 -14.31 -52.27
N VAL A 528 -29.69 -15.35 -51.45
CA VAL A 528 -30.24 -16.69 -51.69
C VAL A 528 -31.08 -17.10 -50.48
N LYS A 529 -32.34 -17.51 -50.72
CA LYS A 529 -33.22 -18.10 -49.69
C LYS A 529 -32.89 -19.59 -49.52
N GLY A 530 -32.66 -20.05 -48.30
CA GLY A 530 -32.50 -21.48 -48.02
C GLY A 530 -32.63 -21.90 -46.55
N GLY A 531 -33.54 -22.84 -46.28
CA GLY A 531 -33.25 -23.94 -45.34
C GLY A 531 -33.29 -23.73 -43.81
N GLY A 532 -34.01 -22.74 -43.27
CA GLY A 532 -34.10 -22.54 -41.80
C GLY A 532 -34.98 -23.54 -41.03
N LEU A 533 -34.76 -24.86 -41.14
CA LEU A 533 -35.56 -25.90 -40.45
C LEU A 533 -34.71 -27.12 -40.01
N GLY A 534 -34.47 -27.24 -38.70
CA GLY A 534 -33.81 -28.41 -38.09
C GLY A 534 -33.81 -28.36 -36.57
N VAL A 535 -32.85 -27.61 -36.01
CA VAL A 535 -32.46 -27.60 -34.58
C VAL A 535 -33.63 -27.47 -33.58
N SER A 536 -34.65 -26.65 -33.86
CA SER A 536 -35.75 -26.45 -32.90
C SER A 536 -36.58 -27.72 -32.61
N ARG A 537 -36.58 -28.71 -33.51
CA ARG A 537 -37.30 -29.99 -33.29
C ARG A 537 -36.58 -30.96 -32.36
N VAL A 538 -35.25 -30.86 -32.23
CA VAL A 538 -34.46 -31.74 -31.36
C VAL A 538 -34.65 -31.31 -29.90
N PHE A 539 -34.40 -30.02 -29.60
CA PHE A 539 -34.59 -29.47 -28.26
C PHE A 539 -36.05 -29.50 -27.78
N SER A 540 -37.04 -29.27 -28.66
CA SER A 540 -38.45 -29.36 -28.26
C SER A 540 -38.92 -30.79 -27.98
N LYS A 541 -38.35 -31.82 -28.63
CA LYS A 541 -38.59 -33.23 -28.25
C LYS A 541 -37.95 -33.58 -26.91
N LEU A 542 -36.71 -33.12 -26.67
CA LEU A 542 -35.98 -33.39 -25.42
C LEU A 542 -36.65 -32.82 -24.17
N TRP A 543 -37.42 -31.72 -24.28
CA TRP A 543 -38.11 -31.10 -23.13
C TRP A 543 -39.64 -31.33 -23.11
N SER A 544 -40.23 -31.93 -24.15
CA SER A 544 -41.67 -32.26 -24.19
C SER A 544 -41.90 -33.75 -23.84
N GLY A 545 -41.41 -34.15 -22.67
CA GLY A 545 -41.28 -35.55 -22.25
C GLY A 545 -42.38 -36.09 -21.33
N LYS A 546 -43.67 -35.79 -21.55
CA LYS A 546 -44.75 -36.47 -20.81
C LYS A 546 -46.06 -36.66 -21.58
N GLU A 547 -46.56 -37.89 -21.49
CA GLU A 547 -47.93 -38.37 -21.77
C GLU A 547 -48.53 -38.16 -23.17
N ARG A 548 -48.56 -39.25 -23.95
CA ARG A 548 -49.67 -39.54 -24.86
C ARG A 548 -49.83 -41.04 -25.16
N SER A 549 -50.84 -41.66 -24.53
CA SER A 549 -51.68 -42.75 -25.06
C SER A 549 -52.75 -43.11 -24.03
N GLY A 550 -53.97 -43.40 -24.49
CA GLY A 550 -55.17 -43.56 -23.65
C GLY A 550 -56.36 -42.90 -24.34
N ASP A 551 -57.30 -43.71 -24.82
CA ASP A 551 -58.12 -43.35 -25.99
C ASP A 551 -59.54 -42.81 -25.71
N MET A 552 -60.11 -42.27 -26.79
CA MET A 552 -61.43 -41.69 -27.05
C MET A 552 -62.62 -41.96 -26.11
N MET A 553 -63.41 -40.89 -25.89
CA MET A 553 -64.90 -40.76 -25.96
C MET A 553 -65.79 -41.84 -25.26
N SER A 554 -66.90 -41.53 -24.56
CA SER A 554 -67.58 -40.32 -24.02
C SER A 554 -68.79 -40.82 -23.16
N SER A 555 -69.75 -40.06 -22.59
CA SER A 555 -70.13 -38.64 -22.52
C SER A 555 -70.98 -38.36 -21.25
N SER A 556 -71.29 -37.08 -20.98
CA SER A 556 -72.54 -36.55 -20.33
C SER A 556 -73.17 -37.25 -19.10
N GLY A 557 -73.35 -36.51 -18.00
CA GLY A 557 -74.35 -36.87 -16.97
C GLY A 557 -74.26 -36.04 -15.69
N THR A 558 -75.33 -35.32 -15.33
CA THR A 558 -75.48 -34.60 -14.06
C THR A 558 -76.25 -35.43 -13.02
N SER A 559 -75.86 -35.35 -11.74
CA SER A 559 -76.73 -35.06 -10.57
C SER A 559 -76.30 -35.75 -9.26
N SER A 560 -76.39 -34.97 -8.17
CA SER A 560 -76.58 -35.42 -6.77
C SER A 560 -78.10 -35.65 -6.53
N PRO A 561 -78.61 -36.22 -5.40
CA PRO A 561 -78.03 -36.26 -4.05
C PRO A 561 -78.32 -37.50 -3.17
N GLY A 562 -77.97 -37.40 -1.88
CA GLY A 562 -78.40 -38.30 -0.79
C GLY A 562 -77.25 -39.14 -0.21
N SER A 563 -76.70 -38.97 1.00
CA SER A 563 -77.12 -38.49 2.34
C SER A 563 -77.51 -39.61 3.35
N VAL A 564 -77.22 -39.35 4.64
CA VAL A 564 -77.64 -40.08 5.86
C VAL A 564 -76.71 -41.20 6.38
N ASN A 565 -75.98 -40.86 7.45
CA ASN A 565 -75.60 -41.67 8.63
C ASN A 565 -74.63 -42.86 8.50
N ASP A 566 -73.97 -43.30 9.59
CA ASP A 566 -73.32 -42.55 10.69
C ASP A 566 -72.33 -43.49 11.43
N ASP A 567 -71.53 -42.91 12.32
CA ASP A 567 -70.94 -43.48 13.54
C ASP A 567 -70.10 -44.78 13.51
N SER A 568 -68.81 -44.57 13.75
CA SER A 568 -68.05 -45.18 14.87
C SER A 568 -67.00 -46.28 14.62
N LYS A 569 -65.78 -45.92 15.03
CA LYS A 569 -64.85 -46.67 15.90
C LYS A 569 -64.43 -48.12 15.54
N SER A 570 -63.17 -48.16 15.07
CA SER A 570 -62.01 -48.68 15.84
C SER A 570 -61.54 -50.12 15.62
N SER A 571 -60.20 -50.25 15.69
CA SER A 571 -59.43 -51.51 15.84
C SER A 571 -59.48 -52.49 14.65
N SER A 572 -58.50 -53.36 14.44
CA SER A 572 -57.06 -53.23 14.72
C SER A 572 -56.26 -54.18 13.82
N SER A 573 -54.94 -53.99 13.82
CA SER A 573 -53.93 -54.87 13.21
C SER A 573 -54.25 -56.37 13.23
N THR A 574 -54.02 -57.06 12.10
CA THR A 574 -53.53 -58.45 12.14
C THR A 574 -52.40 -58.60 11.13
N SER A 575 -51.16 -58.58 11.64
CA SER A 575 -49.98 -58.99 10.89
C SER A 575 -49.72 -60.48 11.10
N LYS A 576 -49.42 -61.22 10.03
CA LYS A 576 -48.68 -62.48 10.09
C LYS A 576 -48.13 -62.88 8.72
N LYS A 577 -46.80 -62.91 8.65
CA LYS A 577 -45.97 -63.94 8.03
C LYS A 577 -46.62 -64.74 6.88
N HIS A 578 -46.07 -64.60 5.68
CA HIS A 578 -44.84 -65.35 5.43
C HIS A 578 -43.81 -64.58 4.61
#